data_AF-A0A170UZI0-F1
#
_entry.id   AF-A0A170UZI0-F1
#
_cell.length_a   1.000
_cell.length_b   1.000
_cell.length_c   1.000
_cell.angle_alpha   90.00
_cell.angle_beta   90.00
_cell.angle_gamma   90.00
#
_symmetry.space_group_name_H-M   'P 1'
#
loop_
_entity.id
_entity.type
_entity.pdbx_description
1 polymer ?
#
loop_
_entity_poly.entity_id
_entity_poly.type
_entity_poly.pdbx_seq_one_letter_code
_entity_poly.pdbx_strand_id
1 'polypeptide(L)'
;SVSETEKRTTSALNIRDCYTVYLIETRITDNGWELVEHGLGQIWRRYSEFEQLRHYLCNTYPWAVIPPLPEKKHNFPVHSLPTDTFNPDFVDRRRAALENFLHRIAEHPVISKDSMFLMFLQQEDGWRNSISDIGYVKMAEDKLKAFNAVVRTKETDPDFEDLRKYSQNVKAILTNILRIR
;
A
#
# COMPACT_ATOMS: atom_id res chain seq x y z
N SER A 1 7.97 2.82 14.48
CA SER A 1 7.96 4.15 13.84
C SER A 1 8.29 4.02 12.37
N VAL A 2 7.82 4.95 11.53
CA VAL A 2 8.31 5.12 10.15
C VAL A 2 8.92 6.51 10.06
N SER A 3 10.24 6.61 9.91
CA SER A 3 10.96 7.88 10.14
C SER A 3 11.65 8.40 8.88
N GLU A 4 12.77 7.80 8.51
CA GLU A 4 13.65 8.30 7.46
C GLU A 4 13.15 7.92 6.08
N THR A 5 13.40 8.80 5.10
CA THR A 5 13.10 8.51 3.70
C THR A 5 14.33 8.72 2.83
N GLU A 6 14.70 7.67 2.11
CA GLU A 6 15.85 7.69 1.20
C GLU A 6 15.36 7.50 -0.25
N LYS A 7 15.95 8.24 -1.19
CA LYS A 7 15.72 8.02 -2.62
C LYS A 7 16.72 6.98 -3.12
N ARG A 8 16.23 5.79 -3.48
CA ARG A 8 17.05 4.73 -4.08
C ARG A 8 16.77 4.60 -5.56
N THR A 9 17.75 4.08 -6.29
CA THR A 9 17.65 3.80 -7.73
C THR A 9 17.92 2.31 -7.94
N THR A 10 17.03 1.62 -8.65
CA THR A 10 17.33 0.28 -9.15
C THR A 10 17.91 0.42 -10.55
N SER A 11 19.16 0.03 -10.73
CA SER A 11 19.82 -0.02 -12.03
C SER A 11 19.71 -1.42 -12.61
N ALA A 12 18.51 -1.80 -13.07
CA ALA A 12 18.31 -3.01 -13.85
C ALA A 12 17.90 -2.62 -15.27
N LEU A 13 18.55 -3.21 -16.29
CA LEU A 13 18.15 -3.10 -17.70
C LEU A 13 18.03 -1.65 -18.25
N ASN A 14 19.07 -0.82 -18.13
CA ASN A 14 19.17 0.54 -18.71
C ASN A 14 18.03 1.53 -18.37
N ILE A 15 17.11 1.18 -17.47
CA ILE A 15 16.06 2.06 -16.95
C ILE A 15 16.43 2.41 -15.52
N ARG A 16 16.65 3.71 -15.24
CA ARG A 16 16.90 4.21 -13.88
C ARG A 16 15.57 4.48 -13.21
N ASP A 17 15.00 3.45 -12.59
CA ASP A 17 13.81 3.62 -11.76
C ASP A 17 14.22 4.15 -10.38
N CYS A 18 13.77 5.37 -10.07
CA CYS A 18 13.97 5.97 -8.75
C CYS A 18 12.71 5.83 -7.90
N TYR A 19 12.90 5.50 -6.62
CA TYR A 19 11.81 5.31 -5.66
C TYR A 19 12.20 5.75 -4.27
N THR A 20 11.20 6.14 -3.49
CA THR A 20 11.35 6.47 -2.08
C THR A 20 11.19 5.20 -1.23
N VAL A 21 12.18 4.92 -0.39
CA VAL A 21 12.09 3.94 0.69
C VAL A 21 11.86 4.64 2.02
N TYR A 22 11.26 3.92 2.97
CA TYR A 22 10.92 4.39 4.30
C TYR A 22 11.61 3.47 5.32
N LEU A 23 12.27 4.07 6.30
CA LEU A 23 12.85 3.34 7.41
C LEU A 23 11.75 2.98 8.40
N ILE A 24 11.56 1.69 8.62
CA ILE A 24 10.68 1.12 9.63
C ILE A 24 11.55 0.72 10.81
N GLU A 25 11.24 1.25 11.98
CA GLU A 25 11.87 0.83 13.24
C GLU A 25 10.82 0.12 14.09
N THR A 26 11.09 -1.15 14.36
CA THR A 26 10.17 -2.01 15.13
C THR A 26 10.62 -2.03 16.58
N ARG A 27 9.71 -1.71 17.50
CA ARG A 27 9.92 -1.85 18.95
C ARG A 27 8.82 -2.74 19.52
N ILE A 28 9.21 -3.77 20.25
CA ILE A 28 8.26 -4.63 20.96
C ILE A 28 7.97 -4.00 22.32
N THR A 29 6.69 -3.84 22.63
CA THR A 29 6.21 -3.29 23.92
C THR A 29 5.72 -4.37 24.88
N ASP A 30 5.44 -5.58 24.39
CA ASP A 30 4.95 -6.70 25.21
C ASP A 30 6.04 -7.77 25.38
N ASN A 31 6.26 -8.20 26.62
CA ASN A 31 7.34 -9.15 26.98
C ASN A 31 7.02 -10.60 26.58
N GLY A 32 5.82 -10.87 26.02
CA GLY A 32 5.39 -12.20 25.55
C GLY A 32 5.86 -12.60 24.14
N TRP A 33 6.64 -11.75 23.46
CA TRP A 33 7.17 -12.04 22.11
C TRP A 33 8.55 -12.70 22.20
N GLU A 34 8.61 -13.99 22.51
CA GLU A 34 9.86 -14.78 22.65
C GLU A 34 10.61 -15.07 21.33
N LEU A 35 10.14 -14.55 20.18
CA LEU A 35 10.50 -15.12 18.86
C LEU A 35 11.35 -14.23 17.94
N VAL A 36 12.02 -13.18 18.42
CA VAL A 36 12.85 -12.36 17.53
C VAL A 36 14.33 -12.74 17.66
N GLU A 37 14.68 -13.95 17.18
CA GLU A 37 16.08 -14.34 16.92
C GLU A 37 16.75 -13.43 15.86
N HIS A 38 15.96 -12.69 15.08
CA HIS A 38 16.46 -11.83 14.00
C HIS A 38 16.58 -10.34 14.33
N GLY A 39 16.60 -9.99 15.62
CA GLY A 39 16.81 -8.63 16.09
C GLY A 39 15.65 -7.67 15.79
N LEU A 40 15.40 -6.76 16.73
CA LEU A 40 14.59 -5.58 16.48
C LEU A 40 15.36 -4.67 15.52
N GLY A 41 15.09 -4.81 14.23
CA GLY A 41 15.84 -4.18 13.17
C GLY A 41 15.18 -2.91 12.64
N GLN A 42 16.02 -1.97 12.24
CA GLN A 42 15.65 -0.92 11.31
C GLN A 42 15.64 -1.52 9.90
N ILE A 43 14.52 -1.44 9.18
CA ILE A 43 14.39 -2.02 7.83
C ILE A 43 13.86 -0.98 6.86
N TRP A 44 14.41 -0.98 5.65
CA TRP A 44 13.96 -0.12 4.58
C TRP A 44 12.89 -0.81 3.74
N ARG A 45 11.75 -0.14 3.54
CA ARG A 45 10.67 -0.61 2.67
C ARG A 45 10.21 0.45 1.70
N ARG A 46 9.96 0.10 0.45
CA ARG A 46 9.30 0.98 -0.54
C ARG A 46 7.78 0.86 -0.45
N TYR A 47 7.08 1.92 -0.83
CA TYR A 47 5.61 1.98 -0.79
C TYR A 47 4.92 0.78 -1.46
N SER A 48 5.44 0.26 -2.58
CA SER A 48 4.79 -0.88 -3.25
C SER A 48 4.87 -2.18 -2.46
N GLU A 49 5.82 -2.33 -1.54
CA GLU A 49 5.85 -3.49 -0.63
C GLU A 49 4.73 -3.40 0.41
N PHE A 50 4.39 -2.18 0.87
CA PHE A 50 3.18 -1.98 1.69
C PHE A 50 1.90 -2.33 0.90
N GLU A 51 1.83 -1.99 -0.39
CA GLU A 51 0.70 -2.39 -1.25
C GLU A 51 0.55 -3.93 -1.30
N GLN A 52 1.67 -4.64 -1.44
CA GLN A 52 1.72 -6.11 -1.44
C GLN A 52 1.25 -6.69 -0.09
N LEU A 53 1.78 -6.17 1.02
CA LEU A 53 1.39 -6.58 2.37
C LEU A 53 -0.11 -6.38 2.59
N ARG A 54 -0.64 -5.19 2.30
CA ARG A 54 -2.07 -4.92 2.45
C ARG A 54 -2.92 -5.88 1.63
N HIS A 55 -2.53 -6.11 0.37
CA HIS A 55 -3.28 -7.00 -0.51
C HIS A 55 -3.27 -8.44 -0.01
N TYR A 56 -2.12 -8.93 0.47
CA TYR A 56 -2.02 -10.22 1.14
C TYR A 56 -2.98 -10.28 2.32
N LEU A 57 -2.91 -9.31 3.25
CA LEU A 57 -3.77 -9.28 4.43
C LEU A 57 -5.27 -9.23 4.08
N CYS A 58 -5.68 -8.48 3.06
CA CYS A 58 -7.07 -8.45 2.60
C CYS A 58 -7.54 -9.80 2.05
N ASN A 59 -6.66 -10.57 1.40
CA ASN A 59 -7.01 -11.89 0.87
C ASN A 59 -7.02 -12.95 1.97
N THR A 60 -6.05 -12.90 2.88
CA THR A 60 -5.89 -13.87 3.98
C THR A 60 -6.94 -13.68 5.06
N TYR A 61 -7.34 -12.43 5.31
CA TYR A 61 -8.33 -12.07 6.34
C TYR A 61 -9.51 -11.29 5.74
N PRO A 62 -10.39 -11.92 4.93
CA PRO A 62 -11.52 -11.22 4.28
C PRO A 62 -12.52 -10.61 5.27
N TRP A 63 -12.57 -11.14 6.49
CA TRP A 63 -13.43 -10.69 7.58
C TRP A 63 -12.84 -9.50 8.35
N ALA A 64 -11.56 -9.19 8.18
CA ALA A 64 -10.89 -8.11 8.87
C ALA A 64 -10.86 -6.83 8.01
N VAL A 65 -11.14 -5.69 8.64
CA VAL A 65 -11.03 -4.39 7.96
C VAL A 65 -9.56 -3.95 7.96
N ILE A 66 -8.86 -4.23 6.86
CA ILE A 66 -7.47 -3.81 6.71
C ILE A 66 -7.40 -2.30 6.41
N PRO A 67 -6.64 -1.52 7.19
CA PRO A 67 -6.57 -0.07 7.01
C PRO A 67 -6.16 0.32 5.57
N PRO A 68 -6.72 1.41 5.03
CA PRO A 68 -6.33 1.89 3.70
C PRO A 68 -4.90 2.44 3.72
N LEU A 69 -4.19 2.27 2.61
CA LEU A 69 -2.90 2.95 2.39
C LEU A 69 -3.14 4.36 1.85
N PRO A 70 -2.22 5.31 2.10
CA PRO A 70 -2.27 6.63 1.48
C PRO A 70 -2.21 6.52 -0.05
N GLU A 71 -2.76 7.49 -0.76
CA GLU A 71 -2.82 7.45 -2.22
C GLU A 71 -1.42 7.33 -2.88
N LYS A 72 -1.35 6.55 -3.97
CA LYS A 72 -0.12 6.32 -4.73
C LYS A 72 0.42 7.58 -5.41
N LYS A 73 -0.46 8.54 -5.73
CA LYS A 73 -0.14 9.82 -6.38
C LYS A 73 -1.02 10.93 -5.78
N HIS A 74 -0.52 12.16 -5.76
CA HIS A 74 -1.29 13.32 -5.35
C HIS A 74 -2.41 13.57 -6.38
N ASN A 75 -3.65 13.26 -6.04
CA ASN A 75 -4.78 13.42 -6.95
C ASN A 75 -5.37 14.84 -6.95
N PHE A 76 -4.81 15.78 -6.18
CA PHE A 76 -5.25 17.18 -6.20
C PHE A 76 -4.52 17.93 -7.32
N PRO A 77 -5.21 18.32 -8.41
CA PRO A 77 -4.62 19.07 -9.51
C PRO A 77 -4.61 20.56 -9.17
N VAL A 78 -4.04 20.94 -8.02
CA VAL A 78 -3.91 22.37 -7.68
C VAL A 78 -2.70 22.97 -8.39
N HIS A 79 -1.68 22.17 -8.72
CA HIS A 79 -0.60 22.58 -9.61
C HIS A 79 -0.26 21.43 -10.56
N SER A 80 -0.44 21.68 -11.85
CA SER A 80 -0.09 20.82 -12.98
C SER A 80 1.44 20.69 -13.12
N LEU A 81 2.09 20.02 -12.18
CA LEU A 81 3.43 19.45 -12.35
C LEU A 81 3.31 17.92 -12.35
N PRO A 82 4.19 17.20 -13.08
CA PRO A 82 4.20 15.74 -13.06
C PRO A 82 4.23 15.29 -11.60
N THR A 83 3.33 14.38 -11.23
CA THR A 83 3.17 13.83 -9.87
C THR A 83 4.51 13.66 -9.18
N ASP A 84 4.91 14.67 -8.41
CA ASP A 84 6.22 14.72 -7.79
C ASP A 84 6.18 13.82 -6.58
N THR A 85 6.45 12.54 -6.82
CA THR A 85 6.55 11.52 -5.78
C THR A 85 7.69 11.79 -4.78
N PHE A 86 8.54 12.78 -5.07
CA PHE A 86 9.63 13.26 -4.23
C PHE A 86 9.31 14.58 -3.53
N ASN A 87 8.11 15.13 -3.71
CA ASN A 87 7.68 16.31 -2.98
C ASN A 87 7.71 16.01 -1.45
N PRO A 88 8.40 16.84 -0.64
CA PRO A 88 8.60 16.55 0.78
C PRO A 88 7.29 16.44 1.54
N ASP A 89 6.31 17.34 1.31
CA ASP A 89 5.01 17.28 1.98
C ASP A 89 4.25 15.99 1.63
N PHE A 90 4.39 15.51 0.39
CA PHE A 90 3.79 14.25 -0.03
C PHE A 90 4.44 13.05 0.64
N VAL A 91 5.77 13.05 0.71
CA VAL A 91 6.56 12.01 1.36
C VAL A 91 6.24 11.95 2.86
N ASP A 92 6.16 13.10 3.54
CA ASP A 92 5.84 13.18 4.97
C ASP A 92 4.41 12.75 5.30
N ARG A 93 3.42 13.22 4.52
CA ARG A 93 2.03 12.76 4.67
C ARG A 93 1.91 11.26 4.47
N ARG A 94 2.61 10.73 3.46
CA ARG A 94 2.66 9.29 3.20
C ARG A 94 3.33 8.55 4.34
N ARG A 95 4.48 9.00 4.82
CA ARG A 95 5.21 8.42 5.97
C ARG A 95 4.29 8.28 7.18
N ALA A 96 3.59 9.35 7.56
CA ALA A 96 2.64 9.35 8.68
C ALA A 96 1.48 8.35 8.48
N ALA A 97 0.95 8.27 7.26
CA ALA A 97 -0.13 7.32 6.95
C ALA A 97 0.35 5.86 6.92
N LEU A 98 1.57 5.60 6.44
CA LEU A 98 2.20 4.28 6.50
C LEU A 98 2.47 3.84 7.94
N GLU A 99 2.92 4.77 8.79
CA GLU A 99 3.08 4.53 10.22
C GLU A 99 1.76 4.15 10.89
N ASN A 100 0.70 4.92 10.64
CA ASN A 100 -0.64 4.61 11.15
C ASN A 100 -1.15 3.26 10.65
N PHE A 101 -0.89 2.90 9.39
CA PHE A 101 -1.25 1.60 8.84
C PHE A 101 -0.57 0.46 9.62
N LEU A 102 0.74 0.55 9.87
CA LEU A 102 1.47 -0.46 10.63
C LEU A 102 1.00 -0.57 12.08
N HIS A 103 0.76 0.57 12.76
CA HIS A 103 0.25 0.57 14.13
C HIS A 103 -1.12 -0.12 14.22
N ARG A 104 -2.04 0.20 13.30
CA ARG A 104 -3.37 -0.43 13.27
C ARG A 104 -3.34 -1.94 13.05
N ILE A 105 -2.37 -2.43 12.26
CA ILE A 105 -2.18 -3.87 12.07
C ILE A 105 -1.57 -4.50 13.33
N ALA A 106 -0.57 -3.84 13.93
CA ALA A 106 0.08 -4.32 15.14
C ALA A 106 -0.87 -4.35 16.36
N GLU A 107 -1.88 -3.48 16.42
CA GLU A 107 -2.93 -3.50 17.44
C GLU A 107 -3.91 -4.66 17.28
N HIS A 108 -4.00 -5.27 16.11
CA HIS A 108 -4.97 -6.33 15.86
C HIS A 108 -4.50 -7.66 16.46
N PRO A 109 -5.28 -8.33 17.33
CA PRO A 109 -4.81 -9.47 18.14
C PRO A 109 -4.40 -10.71 17.33
N VAL A 110 -5.03 -10.92 16.17
CA VAL A 110 -4.71 -12.03 15.25
C VAL A 110 -3.64 -11.63 14.23
N ILE A 111 -3.89 -10.58 13.44
CA ILE A 111 -3.02 -10.16 12.32
C ILE A 111 -1.63 -9.71 12.80
N SER A 112 -1.50 -9.13 14.00
CA SER A 112 -0.17 -8.76 14.54
C SER A 112 0.80 -9.94 14.63
N LYS A 113 0.28 -11.17 14.78
CA LYS A 113 1.05 -12.42 14.89
C LYS A 113 1.20 -13.14 13.55
N ASP A 114 0.73 -12.53 12.47
CA ASP A 114 0.82 -13.10 11.13
C ASP A 114 2.29 -13.20 10.69
N SER A 115 2.67 -14.36 10.12
CA SER A 115 4.06 -14.62 9.73
C SER A 115 4.56 -13.68 8.64
N MET A 116 3.72 -13.30 7.69
CA MET A 116 4.09 -12.37 6.62
C MET A 116 4.25 -10.95 7.16
N PHE A 117 3.38 -10.54 8.09
CA PHE A 117 3.52 -9.25 8.75
C PHE A 117 4.83 -9.17 9.56
N LEU A 118 5.15 -10.21 10.34
CA LEU A 118 6.40 -10.23 11.10
C LEU A 118 7.64 -10.25 10.20
N MET A 119 7.61 -11.05 9.14
CA MET A 119 8.70 -11.07 8.16
C MET A 119 8.88 -9.74 7.43
N PHE A 120 7.78 -9.05 7.10
CA PHE A 120 7.84 -7.69 6.54
C PHE A 120 8.63 -6.73 7.45
N LEU A 121 8.45 -6.85 8.77
CA LEU A 121 9.10 -6.03 9.79
C LEU A 121 10.52 -6.48 10.19
N GLN A 122 10.94 -7.71 9.84
CA GLN A 122 12.17 -8.31 10.36
C GLN A 122 13.19 -8.75 9.29
N GLN A 123 12.78 -9.05 8.06
CA GLN A 123 13.69 -9.62 7.05
C GLN A 123 13.59 -8.90 5.71
N GLU A 124 14.62 -8.14 5.33
CA GLU A 124 14.64 -7.39 4.07
C GLU A 124 14.54 -8.32 2.85
N ASP A 125 15.47 -9.28 2.73
CA ASP A 125 15.53 -10.25 1.63
C ASP A 125 14.48 -11.37 1.72
N GLY A 126 14.16 -11.80 2.95
CA GLY A 126 13.14 -12.83 3.20
C GLY A 126 11.78 -12.44 2.64
N TRP A 127 11.37 -11.19 2.85
CA TRP A 127 10.12 -10.65 2.33
C TRP A 127 9.95 -10.85 0.81
N ARG A 128 10.99 -10.53 0.03
CA ARG A 128 10.92 -10.53 -1.44
C ARG A 128 10.72 -11.94 -2.00
N ASN A 129 11.37 -12.94 -1.39
CA ASN A 129 11.24 -14.33 -1.80
C ASN A 129 9.89 -14.91 -1.37
N SER A 130 9.49 -14.67 -0.13
CA SER A 130 8.25 -15.24 0.39
C SER A 130 7.00 -14.65 -0.26
N ILE A 131 6.98 -13.35 -0.58
CA ILE A 131 5.85 -12.76 -1.30
C ILE A 131 5.70 -13.34 -2.71
N SER A 132 6.82 -13.69 -3.37
CA SER A 132 6.77 -14.39 -4.66
C SER A 132 6.31 -15.84 -4.50
N ASP A 133 6.76 -16.55 -3.47
CA ASP A 133 6.42 -17.96 -3.23
C ASP A 133 4.94 -18.15 -2.89
N ILE A 134 4.33 -17.18 -2.22
CA ILE A 134 2.87 -17.13 -1.99
C ILE A 134 2.08 -16.99 -3.30
N GLY A 135 2.76 -16.73 -4.41
CA GLY A 135 2.14 -16.58 -5.71
C GLY A 135 1.45 -15.23 -5.87
N TYR A 136 1.87 -14.20 -5.12
CA TYR A 136 1.30 -12.85 -5.22
C TYR A 136 1.22 -12.34 -6.67
N VAL A 137 2.29 -12.57 -7.44
CA VAL A 137 2.34 -12.19 -8.87
C VAL A 137 1.23 -12.87 -9.66
N LYS A 138 1.05 -14.18 -9.46
CA LYS A 138 -0.03 -14.96 -10.08
C LYS A 138 -1.41 -14.48 -9.63
N MET A 139 -1.61 -14.21 -8.34
CA MET A 139 -2.86 -13.66 -7.82
C MET A 139 -3.20 -12.29 -8.44
N ALA A 140 -2.19 -11.43 -8.61
CA ALA A 140 -2.36 -10.13 -9.26
C ALA A 140 -2.70 -10.27 -10.74
N GLU A 141 -2.03 -11.18 -11.47
CA GLU A 141 -2.35 -11.50 -12.85
C GLU A 141 -3.77 -12.05 -13.01
N ASP A 142 -4.20 -12.96 -12.13
CA ASP A 142 -5.52 -13.57 -12.19
C ASP A 142 -6.62 -12.54 -11.87
N LYS A 143 -6.39 -11.63 -10.90
CA LYS A 143 -7.27 -10.48 -10.66
C LYS A 143 -7.34 -9.54 -11.86
N LEU A 144 -6.21 -9.29 -12.52
CA LEU A 144 -6.17 -8.44 -13.72
C LEU A 144 -6.91 -9.10 -14.89
N LYS A 145 -6.77 -10.41 -15.08
CA LYS A 145 -7.52 -11.19 -16.08
C LYS A 145 -9.02 -11.16 -15.79
N ALA A 146 -9.42 -11.37 -14.54
CA ALA A 146 -10.82 -11.29 -14.13
C ALA A 146 -11.39 -9.89 -14.35
N PHE A 147 -10.65 -8.84 -13.99
CA PHE A 147 -11.05 -7.46 -14.25
C PHE A 147 -11.18 -7.16 -15.75
N ASN A 148 -10.21 -7.58 -16.56
CA ASN A 148 -10.27 -7.42 -18.01
C ASN A 148 -11.45 -8.20 -18.64
N ALA A 149 -11.83 -9.35 -18.06
CA ALA A 149 -13.02 -10.08 -18.48
C ALA A 149 -14.31 -9.30 -18.15
N VAL A 150 -14.41 -8.71 -16.97
CA VAL A 150 -15.52 -7.82 -16.56
C VAL A 150 -15.57 -6.54 -17.40
N VAL A 151 -14.43 -5.96 -17.77
CA VAL A 151 -14.38 -4.80 -18.68
C VAL A 151 -14.75 -5.19 -20.12
N ARG A 152 -14.54 -6.45 -20.52
CA ARG A 152 -14.89 -6.97 -21.84
C ARG A 152 -16.34 -7.41 -21.97
N THR A 153 -17.09 -7.59 -20.89
CA THR A 153 -18.55 -7.78 -20.99
C THR A 153 -19.17 -6.48 -21.47
N LYS A 154 -19.60 -6.47 -22.72
CA LYS A 154 -20.03 -5.29 -23.48
C LYS A 154 -21.35 -4.69 -22.99
N GLU A 155 -22.06 -5.38 -22.10
CA GLU A 155 -23.35 -4.98 -21.55
C GLU A 155 -23.26 -4.97 -20.02
N THR A 156 -22.89 -3.83 -19.46
CA THR A 156 -23.17 -3.53 -18.05
C THR A 156 -24.66 -3.33 -17.88
N ASP A 157 -25.19 -3.82 -16.75
CA ASP A 157 -26.59 -3.63 -16.39
C ASP A 157 -26.98 -2.13 -16.41
N PRO A 158 -28.11 -1.74 -17.05
CA PRO A 158 -28.55 -0.35 -17.13
C PRO A 158 -28.63 0.38 -15.78
N ASP A 159 -29.08 -0.32 -14.73
CA ASP A 159 -29.26 0.27 -13.39
C ASP A 159 -27.90 0.65 -12.78
N PHE A 160 -26.88 -0.19 -13.01
CA PHE A 160 -25.52 0.09 -12.56
C PHE A 160 -24.86 1.23 -13.33
N GLU A 161 -25.18 1.38 -14.62
CA GLU A 161 -24.69 2.49 -15.44
C GLU A 161 -25.28 3.83 -14.96
N ASP A 162 -26.56 3.85 -14.61
CA ASP A 162 -27.20 5.04 -14.08
C ASP A 162 -26.70 5.40 -12.68
N LEU A 163 -26.48 4.41 -11.82
CA LEU A 163 -25.82 4.61 -10.52
C LEU A 163 -24.39 5.17 -10.69
N ARG A 164 -23.64 4.67 -11.67
CA ARG A 164 -22.29 5.14 -11.99
C ARG A 164 -22.29 6.61 -12.43
N LYS A 165 -23.20 6.99 -13.34
CA LYS A 165 -23.37 8.38 -13.79
C LYS A 165 -23.71 9.30 -12.62
N TYR A 166 -24.63 8.88 -11.75
CA TYR A 166 -24.97 9.64 -10.54
C TYR A 166 -23.75 9.86 -9.63
N SER A 167 -23.00 8.80 -9.34
CA SER A 167 -21.79 8.86 -8.51
C SER A 167 -20.72 9.80 -9.11
N GLN A 168 -20.52 9.75 -10.42
CA GLN A 168 -19.61 10.66 -11.13
C GLN A 168 -20.05 12.12 -11.01
N ASN A 169 -21.36 12.39 -11.11
CA ASN A 169 -21.91 13.73 -10.96
C ASN A 169 -21.70 14.27 -9.54
N VAL A 170 -22.01 13.47 -8.52
CA VAL A 170 -21.76 13.84 -7.11
C VAL A 170 -20.29 14.12 -6.88
N LYS A 171 -19.39 13.28 -7.40
CA LYS A 171 -17.93 13.48 -7.30
C LYS A 171 -17.51 14.80 -7.96
N ALA A 172 -18.04 15.13 -9.13
CA ALA A 172 -17.74 16.38 -9.82
C ALA A 172 -18.19 17.60 -9.00
N ILE A 173 -19.39 17.57 -8.44
CA ILE A 173 -19.91 18.64 -7.58
C ILE A 173 -19.03 18.82 -6.34
N LEU A 174 -18.70 17.73 -5.64
CA LEU A 174 -17.81 17.78 -4.47
C LEU A 174 -16.44 18.36 -4.83
N THR A 175 -15.89 17.98 -5.97
CA THR A 175 -14.60 18.49 -6.44
C THR A 175 -14.66 20.00 -6.73
N ASN A 176 -15.77 20.48 -7.32
CA ASN A 176 -15.98 21.90 -7.56
C ASN A 176 -16.10 22.69 -6.26
N ILE A 177 -16.81 22.16 -5.25
CA ILE A 177 -16.91 22.79 -3.92
C ILE A 177 -15.54 22.89 -3.26
N LEU A 178 -14.73 21.83 -3.34
CA LEU A 178 -13.38 21.81 -2.79
C LEU A 178 -12.40 22.72 -3.54
N ARG A 179 -12.69 23.12 -4.78
CA ARG A 179 -11.88 24.07 -5.56
C ARG A 179 -12.18 25.55 -5.27
N ILE A 180 -13.36 25.85 -4.72
CA ILE A 180 -13.81 27.23 -4.45
C ILE A 180 -13.33 27.72 -3.06
N ARG A 181 -12.85 26.82 -2.20
CA ARG A 181 -12.18 27.14 -0.93
C ARG A 181 -10.67 27.13 -1.10
#